data_AF-A0A4Y8I9M8-F1
#
_entry.id   AF-A0A4Y8I9M8-F1
#
_cell.length_a   1.000
_cell.length_b   1.000
_cell.length_c   1.000
_cell.angle_alpha   90.00
_cell.angle_beta   90.00
_cell.angle_gamma   90.00
#
_symmetry.space_group_name_H-M   'P 1'
#
loop_
_entity.id
_entity.type
_entity.pdbx_description
1 polymer ?
#
loop_
_entity_poly.entity_id
_entity_poly.type
_entity_poly.pdbx_seq_one_letter_code
_entity_poly.pdbx_strand_id
1 'polypeptide(L)'
;IYQAMIGSSANPGLRDFAVAALMVEGKRVHDGVSFDINPTSRQVQENLIEMGLYTKLIRAGGRIHESGCNGCIGMGQAPATGRISLRTVPRNFPGRSGTKEDQVYLCSPETAVASALSGVITDPRTIDMDYPRFKEPEKIIINTDMLIAPGVNNEKIDLIKGPNIKPLPQFDPLPDSLQLPVLLKVGDDVSTDDILAAGSRVLPLRSNIPEISKFVFERIDETYYKRAIKHQEEGSLIVGGSNYGQGSSREHAAIGPRYLGVKMVIVKRFARIHWQNLINFGILPLTFIDPDDFVRINQGDVISVSNLRSVIQNGKKVSLVNETKNKTYETEHVLSERQVEIILIGSLINLVKKQNKDNK
;
A
#
# COMPACT_ATOMS: atom_id res chain seq x y z
N ILE A 1 -5.39 -20.11 18.83
CA ILE A 1 -4.72 -19.27 17.81
C ILE A 1 -3.56 -20.06 17.21
N TYR A 2 -3.13 -19.73 15.99
CA TYR A 2 -1.98 -20.38 15.33
C TYR A 2 -0.72 -19.51 15.34
N GLN A 3 -0.91 -18.19 15.32
CA GLN A 3 0.20 -17.23 15.31
C GLN A 3 -0.13 -16.03 16.19
N ALA A 4 0.89 -15.53 16.89
CA ALA A 4 0.86 -14.24 17.57
C ALA A 4 2.11 -13.46 17.14
N MET A 5 1.91 -12.27 16.57
CA MET A 5 2.99 -11.40 16.10
C MET A 5 2.97 -10.08 16.86
N ILE A 6 4.07 -9.75 17.53
CA ILE A 6 4.23 -8.48 18.26
C ILE A 6 5.23 -7.55 17.55
N GLY A 7 5.01 -6.24 17.69
CA GLY A 7 5.83 -5.17 17.13
C GLY A 7 5.19 -4.49 15.92
N SER A 8 6.01 -4.18 14.91
CA SER A 8 5.69 -3.26 13.79
C SER A 8 5.58 -1.79 14.19
N SER A 9 5.43 -0.91 13.20
CA SER A 9 5.30 0.53 13.42
C SER A 9 4.05 0.96 14.21
N ALA A 10 3.05 0.09 14.41
CA ALA A 10 1.86 0.41 15.18
C ALA A 10 2.05 0.29 16.71
N ASN A 11 2.94 -0.60 17.15
CA ASN A 11 3.30 -0.75 18.58
C ASN A 11 4.83 -0.72 18.68
N PRO A 12 5.45 0.45 18.46
CA PRO A 12 6.88 0.53 18.22
C PRO A 12 7.75 0.68 19.46
N GLY A 13 7.14 0.87 20.64
CA GLY A 13 7.84 1.32 21.83
C GLY A 13 8.68 0.24 22.49
N LEU A 14 9.77 0.65 23.16
CA LEU A 14 10.56 -0.25 24.01
C LEU A 14 9.69 -0.96 25.04
N ARG A 15 8.74 -0.23 25.63
CA ARG A 15 7.75 -0.73 26.57
C ARG A 15 6.93 -1.90 26.02
N ASP A 16 6.55 -1.88 24.75
CA ASP A 16 5.68 -2.91 24.17
C ASP A 16 6.39 -4.26 24.10
N PHE A 17 7.67 -4.25 23.74
CA PHE A 17 8.51 -5.46 23.76
C PHE A 17 8.94 -5.85 25.17
N ALA A 18 9.21 -4.87 26.04
CA ALA A 18 9.63 -5.13 27.40
C ALA A 18 8.52 -5.78 28.24
N VAL A 19 7.28 -5.28 28.13
CA VAL A 19 6.12 -5.89 28.78
C VAL A 19 5.90 -7.31 28.25
N ALA A 20 5.99 -7.52 26.94
CA ALA A 20 5.91 -8.86 26.36
C ALA A 20 6.98 -9.80 26.91
N ALA A 21 8.23 -9.33 27.02
CA ALA A 21 9.35 -10.10 27.58
C ALA A 21 9.14 -10.48 29.05
N LEU A 22 8.59 -9.57 29.86
CA LEU A 22 8.26 -9.81 31.25
C LEU A 22 7.07 -10.77 31.41
N MET A 23 6.07 -10.68 30.53
CA MET A 23 4.91 -11.58 30.55
C MET A 23 5.28 -13.03 30.28
N VAL A 24 6.28 -13.28 29.44
CA VAL A 24 6.75 -14.62 29.09
C VAL A 24 7.89 -15.14 29.96
N GLU A 25 8.33 -14.37 30.96
CA GLU A 25 9.45 -14.74 31.83
C GLU A 25 9.22 -16.08 32.54
N GLY A 26 10.16 -17.00 32.39
CA GLY A 26 10.09 -18.34 32.99
C GLY A 26 9.01 -19.24 32.37
N LYS A 27 8.33 -18.80 31.31
CA LYS A 27 7.25 -19.52 30.63
C LYS A 27 7.68 -19.85 29.20
N ARG A 28 6.94 -20.76 28.56
CA ARG A 28 7.04 -21.08 27.14
C ARG A 28 5.66 -20.88 26.52
N VAL A 29 5.61 -20.32 25.30
CA VAL A 29 4.35 -20.21 24.56
C VAL A 29 3.79 -21.58 24.23
N HIS A 30 2.48 -21.66 24.03
CA HIS A 30 1.80 -22.91 23.71
C HIS A 30 2.39 -23.55 22.43
N ASP A 31 2.62 -24.87 22.45
CA ASP A 31 3.37 -25.58 21.39
C ASP A 31 2.80 -25.43 19.97
N GLY A 32 1.48 -25.22 19.88
CA GLY A 32 0.78 -24.98 18.62
C GLY A 32 0.82 -23.53 18.10
N VAL A 33 1.54 -22.61 18.76
CA VAL A 33 1.57 -21.19 18.42
C VAL A 33 2.93 -20.75 17.90
N SER A 34 2.95 -20.16 16.69
CA SER A 34 4.09 -19.37 16.22
C SER A 34 4.09 -18.01 16.91
N PHE A 35 5.04 -17.77 17.82
CA PHE A 35 5.23 -16.49 18.48
C PHE A 35 6.33 -15.70 17.78
N ASP A 36 5.94 -14.66 17.05
CA ASP A 36 6.80 -13.88 16.18
C ASP A 36 7.07 -12.49 16.77
N ILE A 37 8.34 -12.11 16.87
CA ILE A 37 8.78 -10.81 17.43
C ILE A 37 9.40 -9.98 16.32
N ASN A 38 8.81 -8.81 16.03
CA ASN A 38 9.28 -7.89 15.01
C ASN A 38 9.72 -6.56 15.65
N PRO A 39 10.97 -6.47 16.13
CA PRO A 39 11.52 -5.24 16.67
C PRO A 39 11.42 -4.11 15.66
N THR A 40 11.19 -2.90 16.14
CA THR A 40 10.99 -1.73 15.28
C THR A 40 12.28 -1.03 14.88
N SER A 41 13.34 -1.21 15.65
CA SER A 41 14.67 -0.69 15.33
C SER A 41 15.75 -1.52 16.01
N ARG A 42 16.98 -1.43 15.47
CA ARG A 42 18.17 -2.00 16.13
C ARG A 42 18.40 -1.37 17.50
N GLN A 43 18.07 -0.10 17.67
CA GLN A 43 18.12 0.60 18.95
C GLN A 43 17.22 -0.06 20.01
N VAL A 44 15.99 -0.43 19.65
CA VAL A 44 15.10 -1.15 20.57
C VAL A 44 15.67 -2.52 20.93
N GLN A 45 16.24 -3.24 19.96
CA GLN A 45 16.89 -4.53 20.22
C GLN A 45 18.06 -4.38 21.21
N GLU A 46 18.95 -3.41 20.98
CA GLU A 46 20.11 -3.13 21.83
C GLU A 46 19.70 -2.83 23.28
N ASN A 47 18.69 -1.98 23.48
CA ASN A 47 18.17 -1.68 24.81
C ASN A 47 17.53 -2.93 25.46
N LEU A 48 16.76 -3.74 24.73
CA LEU A 48 16.20 -4.99 25.28
C LEU A 48 17.30 -6.00 25.65
N ILE A 49 18.40 -6.03 24.91
CA ILE A 49 19.55 -6.91 25.17
C ILE A 49 20.25 -6.44 26.46
N GLU A 50 20.59 -5.16 26.55
CA GLU A 50 21.26 -4.58 27.72
C GLU A 50 20.42 -4.78 29.00
N MET A 51 19.10 -4.65 28.89
CA MET A 51 18.17 -4.87 30.00
C MET A 51 17.93 -6.35 30.34
N GLY A 52 18.53 -7.30 29.60
CA GLY A 52 18.33 -8.74 29.79
C GLY A 52 16.93 -9.23 29.42
N LEU A 53 16.12 -8.42 28.74
CA LEU A 53 14.74 -8.74 28.36
C LEU A 53 14.67 -9.53 27.05
N TYR A 54 15.61 -9.30 26.14
CA TYR A 54 15.64 -9.95 24.83
C TYR A 54 15.73 -11.49 24.95
N THR A 55 16.56 -11.98 25.86
CA THR A 55 16.73 -13.42 26.12
C THR A 55 15.44 -14.07 26.65
N LYS A 56 14.57 -13.32 27.35
CA LYS A 56 13.29 -13.85 27.86
C LYS A 56 12.35 -14.20 26.70
N LEU A 57 12.29 -13.35 25.67
CA LEU A 57 11.51 -13.60 24.46
C LEU A 57 12.00 -14.85 23.72
N ILE A 58 13.32 -15.02 23.60
CA ILE A 58 13.92 -16.19 22.95
C ILE A 58 13.58 -17.47 23.73
N ARG A 59 13.82 -17.47 25.06
CA ARG A 59 13.59 -18.65 25.92
C ARG A 59 12.12 -19.08 25.93
N ALA A 60 11.20 -18.13 25.76
CA ALA A 60 9.78 -18.42 25.66
C ALA A 60 9.35 -19.09 24.34
N GLY A 61 10.26 -19.24 23.37
CA GLY A 61 9.96 -19.77 22.04
C GLY A 61 9.67 -18.67 20.99
N GLY A 62 9.98 -17.41 21.31
CA GLY A 62 9.83 -16.29 20.38
C GLY A 62 10.81 -16.38 19.21
N ARG A 63 10.29 -16.25 17.99
CA ARG A 63 11.06 -16.13 16.75
C ARG A 63 11.38 -14.67 16.52
N ILE A 64 12.65 -14.29 16.70
CA ILE A 64 13.05 -12.89 16.52
C ILE A 64 13.38 -12.62 15.06
N HIS A 65 12.78 -11.57 14.51
CA HIS A 65 12.98 -11.13 13.14
C HIS A 65 13.87 -9.89 13.05
N GLU A 66 14.42 -9.63 11.87
CA GLU A 66 15.14 -8.39 11.60
C GLU A 66 14.22 -7.17 11.82
N SER A 67 14.83 -6.04 12.21
CA SER A 67 14.07 -4.80 12.36
C SER A 67 13.49 -4.37 11.02
N GLY A 68 12.16 -4.38 10.90
CA GLY A 68 11.49 -4.11 9.63
C GLY A 68 9.99 -4.36 9.65
N CYS A 69 9.34 -4.11 8.51
CA CYS A 69 7.90 -4.30 8.36
C CYS A 69 7.51 -5.79 8.34
N ASN A 70 8.31 -6.64 7.69
CA ASN A 70 8.17 -8.10 7.60
C ASN A 70 6.70 -8.55 7.42
N GLY A 71 6.20 -9.40 8.32
CA GLY A 71 4.84 -9.95 8.28
C GLY A 71 3.71 -8.90 8.19
N CYS A 72 3.92 -7.65 8.61
CA CYS A 72 2.92 -6.55 8.49
C CYS A 72 2.54 -6.25 7.03
N ILE A 73 3.46 -6.51 6.10
CA ILE A 73 3.27 -6.32 4.65
C ILE A 73 3.34 -7.64 3.87
N GLY A 74 3.19 -8.78 4.57
CA GLY A 74 3.24 -10.11 3.98
C GLY A 74 4.64 -10.57 3.56
N MET A 75 5.69 -10.05 4.20
CA MET A 75 7.07 -10.47 3.97
C MET A 75 7.51 -11.45 5.06
N GLY A 76 7.47 -12.75 4.73
CA GLY A 76 7.65 -13.81 5.72
C GLY A 76 6.47 -13.89 6.69
N GLN A 77 6.52 -14.83 7.64
CA GLN A 77 5.55 -14.91 8.74
C GLN A 77 4.08 -15.06 8.28
N ALA A 78 3.86 -15.73 7.14
CA ALA A 78 2.54 -16.02 6.63
C ALA A 78 1.81 -17.01 7.57
N PRO A 79 0.55 -16.74 7.97
CA PRO A 79 -0.21 -17.66 8.80
C PRO A 79 -0.69 -18.86 7.98
N ALA A 80 -0.97 -19.98 8.65
CA ALA A 80 -1.63 -21.11 8.02
C ALA A 80 -3.04 -20.73 7.54
N THR A 81 -3.43 -21.25 6.38
CA THR A 81 -4.74 -21.04 5.75
C THR A 81 -5.88 -21.32 6.72
N GLY A 82 -6.82 -20.39 6.86
CA GLY A 82 -8.00 -20.54 7.72
C GLY A 82 -7.69 -20.59 9.21
N ARG A 83 -6.47 -20.24 9.64
CA ARG A 83 -6.08 -20.22 11.06
C ARG A 83 -5.90 -18.78 11.57
N ILE A 84 -6.29 -18.58 12.82
CA ILE A 84 -6.25 -17.28 13.50
C ILE A 84 -4.80 -16.82 13.74
N SER A 85 -4.49 -15.60 13.29
CA SER A 85 -3.24 -14.88 13.53
C SER A 85 -3.54 -13.58 14.26
N LEU A 86 -3.07 -13.45 15.51
CA LEU A 86 -3.15 -12.20 16.26
C LEU A 86 -1.95 -11.33 15.93
N ARG A 87 -2.18 -10.05 15.61
CA ARG A 87 -1.10 -9.15 15.20
C ARG A 87 -1.24 -7.77 15.82
N THR A 88 -0.15 -7.22 16.31
CA THR A 88 -0.09 -5.85 16.85
C THR A 88 0.22 -4.81 15.76
N VAL A 89 -0.36 -5.01 14.57
CA VAL A 89 -0.13 -4.21 13.36
C VAL A 89 -1.34 -3.30 13.08
N PRO A 90 -1.25 -2.29 12.18
CA PRO A 90 -2.36 -1.35 12.01
C PRO A 90 -3.43 -1.83 11.02
N ARG A 91 -3.23 -2.94 10.29
CA ARG A 91 -4.07 -3.35 9.16
C ARG A 91 -4.19 -4.86 9.02
N ASN A 92 -5.38 -5.34 8.67
CA ASN A 92 -5.73 -6.75 8.48
C ASN A 92 -6.59 -7.00 7.23
N PHE A 93 -6.36 -6.26 6.13
CA PHE A 93 -7.04 -6.55 4.85
C PHE A 93 -6.82 -8.00 4.41
N PRO A 94 -7.82 -8.67 3.80
CA PRO A 94 -7.68 -10.04 3.32
C PRO A 94 -6.47 -10.22 2.40
N GLY A 95 -5.71 -11.29 2.60
CA GLY A 95 -4.52 -11.60 1.81
C GLY A 95 -3.29 -10.74 2.13
N ARG A 96 -3.37 -9.80 3.07
CA ARG A 96 -2.26 -8.86 3.35
C ARG A 96 -1.09 -9.54 4.06
N SER A 97 -1.35 -10.58 4.85
CA SER A 97 -0.31 -11.29 5.59
C SER A 97 0.54 -12.24 4.73
N GLY A 98 0.25 -12.36 3.44
CA GLY A 98 0.92 -13.28 2.52
C GLY A 98 0.12 -14.55 2.18
N THR A 99 -0.99 -14.80 2.87
CA THR A 99 -1.91 -15.94 2.63
C THR A 99 -3.30 -15.41 2.27
N LYS A 100 -3.91 -15.89 1.17
CA LYS A 100 -5.21 -15.40 0.66
C LYS A 100 -6.36 -15.55 1.67
N GLU A 101 -6.42 -16.69 2.36
CA GLU A 101 -7.44 -17.00 3.37
C GLU A 101 -6.91 -16.76 4.80
N ASP A 102 -6.30 -15.59 5.01
CA ASP A 102 -5.78 -15.21 6.31
C ASP A 102 -6.90 -14.78 7.28
N GLN A 103 -6.77 -15.16 8.55
CA GLN A 103 -7.68 -14.72 9.62
C GLN A 103 -6.91 -13.85 10.61
N VAL A 104 -6.61 -12.62 10.21
CA VAL A 104 -5.81 -11.67 10.99
C VAL A 104 -6.71 -10.80 11.87
N TYR A 105 -6.46 -10.83 13.19
CA TYR A 105 -7.12 -9.98 14.17
C TYR A 105 -6.11 -9.04 14.81
N LEU A 106 -6.46 -7.75 14.84
CA LEU A 106 -5.62 -6.71 15.42
C LEU A 106 -5.85 -6.65 16.93
N CYS A 107 -4.78 -6.60 17.71
CA CYS A 107 -4.87 -6.55 19.18
C CYS A 107 -3.65 -5.85 19.79
N SER A 108 -3.69 -5.64 21.11
CA SER A 108 -2.57 -5.09 21.87
C SER A 108 -1.45 -6.15 22.07
N PRO A 109 -0.20 -5.73 22.36
CA PRO A 109 0.88 -6.66 22.70
C PRO A 109 0.53 -7.62 23.84
N GLU A 110 -0.14 -7.15 24.89
CA GLU A 110 -0.53 -7.96 26.04
C GLU A 110 -1.52 -9.06 25.64
N THR A 111 -2.52 -8.72 24.83
CA THR A 111 -3.51 -9.68 24.32
C THR A 111 -2.85 -10.73 23.44
N ALA A 112 -1.92 -10.31 22.57
CA ALA A 112 -1.15 -11.22 21.73
C ALA A 112 -0.32 -12.20 22.57
N VAL A 113 0.37 -11.70 23.60
CA VAL A 113 1.23 -12.52 24.46
C VAL A 113 0.42 -13.45 25.36
N ALA A 114 -0.64 -12.97 26.01
CA ALA A 114 -1.53 -13.79 26.81
C ALA A 114 -2.13 -14.94 25.99
N SER A 115 -2.54 -14.64 24.75
CA SER A 115 -3.07 -15.65 23.83
C SER A 115 -2.00 -16.60 23.31
N ALA A 116 -0.74 -16.15 23.18
CA ALA A 116 0.38 -17.00 22.81
C ALA A 116 0.72 -18.01 23.92
N LEU A 117 0.64 -17.58 25.18
CA LEU A 117 0.85 -18.44 26.35
C LEU A 117 -0.27 -19.50 26.49
N SER A 118 -1.53 -19.12 26.29
CA SER A 118 -2.67 -20.04 26.47
C SER A 118 -3.03 -20.87 25.23
N GLY A 119 -2.59 -20.47 24.05
CA GLY A 119 -2.97 -21.10 22.79
C GLY A 119 -4.36 -20.71 22.26
N VAL A 120 -5.12 -19.86 22.95
CA VAL A 120 -6.46 -19.38 22.55
C VAL A 120 -6.56 -17.86 22.72
N ILE A 121 -7.53 -17.21 22.05
CA ILE A 121 -7.71 -15.76 22.26
C ILE A 121 -8.07 -15.53 23.73
N THR A 122 -7.24 -14.78 24.43
CA THR A 122 -7.28 -14.67 25.90
C THR A 122 -7.23 -13.21 26.32
N ASP A 123 -8.12 -12.86 27.27
CA ASP A 123 -8.07 -11.57 27.94
C ASP A 123 -6.80 -11.50 28.81
N PRO A 124 -5.89 -10.53 28.60
CA PRO A 124 -4.65 -10.45 29.36
C PRO A 124 -4.87 -10.15 30.86
N ARG A 125 -6.09 -9.86 31.29
CA ARG A 125 -6.43 -9.65 32.71
C ARG A 125 -6.77 -10.94 33.45
N THR A 126 -6.99 -12.05 32.73
CA THR A 126 -7.41 -13.34 33.32
C THR A 126 -6.26 -14.33 33.48
N ILE A 127 -5.06 -13.97 33.02
CA ILE A 127 -3.87 -14.81 33.23
C ILE A 127 -3.39 -14.68 34.68
N ASP A 128 -2.96 -15.79 35.26
CA ASP A 128 -2.43 -15.84 36.63
C ASP A 128 -1.02 -15.23 36.69
N MET A 129 -0.97 -13.90 36.68
CA MET A 129 0.22 -13.10 36.93
C MET A 129 -0.12 -11.64 37.20
N ASP A 130 0.74 -10.96 37.95
CA ASP A 130 0.69 -9.52 38.06
C ASP A 130 1.05 -8.84 36.74
N TYR A 131 0.36 -7.75 36.43
CA TYR A 131 0.65 -6.95 35.25
C TYR A 131 2.06 -6.33 35.32
N PRO A 132 2.96 -6.60 34.35
CA PRO A 132 4.31 -6.05 34.38
C PRO A 132 4.30 -4.53 34.20
N ARG A 133 4.62 -3.81 35.27
CA ARG A 133 4.79 -2.35 35.23
C ARG A 133 6.22 -2.02 34.80
N PHE A 134 6.46 -2.08 33.50
CA PHE A 134 7.76 -1.67 32.93
C PHE A 134 8.05 -0.20 33.24
N LYS A 135 9.19 0.06 33.87
CA LYS A 135 9.75 1.40 34.05
C LYS A 135 10.86 1.58 33.03
N GLU A 136 10.67 2.52 32.12
CA GLU A 136 11.68 2.88 31.13
C GLU A 136 12.94 3.42 31.84
N PRO A 137 14.15 3.00 31.44
CA PRO A 137 15.38 3.50 32.06
C PRO A 137 15.56 5.00 31.76
N GLU A 138 16.25 5.71 32.67
CA GLU A 138 16.54 7.14 32.49
C GLU A 138 17.42 7.42 31.26
N LYS A 139 18.22 6.42 30.86
CA LYS A 139 19.09 6.48 29.69
C LYS A 139 18.72 5.36 28.73
N ILE A 140 18.42 5.76 27.50
CA ILE A 140 18.21 4.86 26.37
C ILE A 140 19.49 4.87 25.54
N ILE A 141 19.97 3.69 25.16
CA ILE A 141 21.10 3.57 24.24
C ILE A 141 20.64 4.11 22.89
N ILE A 142 21.39 5.07 22.33
CA ILE A 142 21.17 5.63 20.99
C ILE A 142 22.46 5.41 20.21
N ASN A 143 22.45 4.45 19.29
CA ASN A 143 23.58 4.13 18.43
C ASN A 143 23.41 4.83 17.07
N THR A 144 24.22 5.88 16.85
CA THR A 144 24.23 6.63 15.58
C THR A 144 25.31 6.16 14.61
N ASP A 145 26.18 5.22 15.00
CA ASP A 145 27.32 4.76 14.18
C ASP A 145 26.89 4.07 12.89
N MET A 146 25.64 3.59 12.85
CA MET A 146 25.04 2.97 11.65
C MET A 146 24.41 3.98 10.69
N LEU A 147 24.43 5.28 11.00
CA LEU A 147 23.91 6.34 10.14
C LEU A 147 25.02 6.87 9.24
N ILE A 148 24.76 6.86 7.92
CA ILE A 148 25.67 7.45 6.93
C ILE A 148 25.12 8.84 6.59
N ALA A 149 25.89 9.88 6.93
CA ALA A 149 25.56 11.26 6.57
C ALA A 149 25.73 11.49 5.05
N PRO A 150 24.98 12.43 4.43
CA PRO A 150 25.21 12.81 3.05
C PRO A 150 26.63 13.40 2.89
N GLY A 151 27.24 13.19 1.71
CA GLY A 151 28.57 13.71 1.41
C GLY A 151 28.59 15.25 1.39
N VAL A 152 29.71 15.84 1.82
CA VAL A 152 29.84 17.29 2.07
C VAL A 152 29.86 18.13 0.78
N ASN A 153 30.27 17.55 -0.36
CA ASN A 153 30.60 18.31 -1.58
C ASN A 153 29.69 18.04 -2.79
N ASN A 154 28.50 17.45 -2.63
CA ASN A 154 27.63 17.05 -3.76
C ASN A 154 28.39 16.30 -4.87
N GLU A 155 29.37 15.47 -4.46
CA GLU A 155 30.19 14.72 -5.41
C GLU A 155 29.29 13.85 -6.28
N LYS A 156 29.61 13.80 -7.57
CA LYS A 156 28.84 13.02 -8.53
C LYS A 156 29.11 11.54 -8.28
N ILE A 157 28.19 10.89 -7.58
CA ILE A 157 28.26 9.45 -7.30
C ILE A 157 27.69 8.68 -8.50
N ASP A 158 28.44 7.70 -8.98
CA ASP A 158 27.94 6.75 -9.97
C ASP A 158 26.93 5.80 -9.34
N LEU A 159 25.69 5.84 -9.82
CA LEU A 159 24.61 5.01 -9.30
C LEU A 159 24.76 3.56 -9.78
N ILE A 160 25.04 2.65 -8.85
CA ILE A 160 25.06 1.21 -9.09
C ILE A 160 23.62 0.69 -9.20
N LYS A 161 23.26 0.09 -10.35
CA LYS A 161 21.90 -0.35 -10.66
C LYS A 161 21.83 -1.85 -10.93
N GLY A 162 20.96 -2.55 -10.21
CA GLY A 162 20.59 -3.93 -10.52
C GLY A 162 19.61 -4.04 -11.70
N PRO A 163 19.29 -5.26 -12.16
CA PRO A 163 18.45 -5.48 -13.33
C PRO A 163 17.02 -4.92 -13.18
N ASN A 164 16.52 -4.84 -11.94
CA ASN A 164 15.20 -4.30 -11.60
C ASN A 164 15.17 -2.80 -11.28
N ILE A 165 16.26 -2.07 -11.55
CA ILE A 165 16.27 -0.61 -11.47
C ILE A 165 16.20 -0.07 -12.90
N LYS A 166 14.98 0.22 -13.35
CA LYS A 166 14.72 0.74 -14.70
C LYS A 166 14.37 2.24 -14.64
N PRO A 167 14.66 3.01 -15.72
CA PRO A 167 14.12 4.36 -15.86
C PRO A 167 12.59 4.36 -15.76
N LEU A 168 12.03 5.47 -15.31
CA LEU A 168 10.59 5.68 -15.37
C LEU A 168 10.12 5.72 -16.84
N PRO A 169 8.90 5.23 -17.13
CA PRO A 169 8.32 5.35 -18.46
C PRO A 169 8.11 6.83 -18.83
N GLN A 170 7.96 7.10 -20.13
CA GLN A 170 7.50 8.40 -20.58
C GLN A 170 6.00 8.54 -20.32
N PHE A 171 5.57 9.76 -19.99
CA PHE A 171 4.18 10.07 -19.73
C PHE A 171 3.70 11.08 -20.76
N ASP A 172 2.97 10.62 -21.76
CA ASP A 172 2.47 11.52 -22.82
C ASP A 172 1.46 12.53 -22.27
N PRO A 173 1.41 13.75 -22.85
CA PRO A 173 0.38 14.74 -22.57
C PRO A 173 -1.04 14.19 -22.78
N LEU A 174 -2.02 14.80 -22.11
CA LEU A 174 -3.43 14.45 -22.30
C LEU A 174 -3.87 14.77 -23.75
N PRO A 175 -4.36 13.79 -24.53
CA PRO A 175 -4.92 14.05 -25.85
C PRO A 175 -6.17 14.95 -25.76
N ASP A 176 -6.49 15.66 -26.85
CA ASP A 176 -7.68 16.51 -26.88
C ASP A 176 -8.99 15.71 -27.08
N SER A 177 -8.90 14.52 -27.67
CA SER A 177 -10.01 13.57 -27.76
C SER A 177 -9.55 12.18 -27.35
N LEU A 178 -10.44 11.44 -26.70
CA LEU A 178 -10.21 10.07 -26.24
C LEU A 178 -11.41 9.19 -26.60
N GLN A 179 -11.13 7.94 -26.95
CA GLN A 179 -12.12 6.87 -27.08
C GLN A 179 -11.57 5.64 -26.36
N LEU A 180 -12.07 5.37 -25.17
CA LEU A 180 -11.47 4.42 -24.23
C LEU A 180 -12.44 3.27 -23.94
N PRO A 181 -12.01 2.00 -24.10
CA PRO A 181 -12.77 0.88 -23.58
C PRO A 181 -12.69 0.84 -22.04
N VAL A 182 -13.79 0.51 -21.39
CA VAL A 182 -13.83 0.19 -19.95
C VAL A 182 -13.23 -1.19 -19.75
N LEU A 183 -11.95 -1.26 -19.36
CA LEU A 183 -11.26 -2.55 -19.22
C LEU A 183 -11.47 -3.20 -17.85
N LEU A 184 -11.93 -2.45 -16.87
CA LEU A 184 -12.25 -2.97 -15.55
C LEU A 184 -13.37 -2.15 -14.90
N LYS A 185 -14.37 -2.83 -14.37
CA LYS A 185 -15.39 -2.26 -13.48
C LYS A 185 -15.31 -2.94 -12.11
N VAL A 186 -15.14 -2.14 -11.07
CA VAL A 186 -15.04 -2.63 -9.68
C VAL A 186 -16.06 -1.97 -8.78
N GLY A 187 -16.38 -2.63 -7.66
CA GLY A 187 -17.31 -2.12 -6.65
C GLY A 187 -16.69 -1.08 -5.73
N ASP A 188 -17.28 -0.97 -4.54
CA ASP A 188 -16.80 -0.10 -3.46
C ASP A 188 -15.57 -0.70 -2.77
N ASP A 189 -14.85 0.12 -1.99
CA ASP A 189 -13.81 -0.29 -1.05
C ASP A 189 -12.58 -1.00 -1.63
N VAL A 190 -12.33 -0.82 -2.92
CA VAL A 190 -11.10 -1.30 -3.59
C VAL A 190 -9.87 -0.63 -2.96
N SER A 191 -9.01 -1.43 -2.33
CA SER A 191 -7.79 -0.96 -1.70
C SER A 191 -6.62 -0.88 -2.67
N THR A 192 -5.55 -0.17 -2.31
CA THR A 192 -4.30 -0.24 -3.07
C THR A 192 -3.64 -1.61 -3.01
N ASP A 193 -4.01 -2.50 -2.07
CA ASP A 193 -3.57 -3.90 -2.07
C ASP A 193 -4.31 -4.72 -3.14
N ASP A 194 -5.55 -4.35 -3.47
CA ASP A 194 -6.34 -4.95 -4.56
C ASP A 194 -5.87 -4.45 -5.93
N ILE A 195 -5.54 -3.15 -6.03
CA ILE A 195 -4.96 -2.57 -7.25
C ILE A 195 -3.56 -3.13 -7.52
N LEU A 196 -2.71 -3.18 -6.49
CA LEU A 196 -1.35 -3.72 -6.63
C LEU A 196 -0.83 -4.22 -5.28
N ALA A 197 -0.86 -5.54 -5.11
CA ALA A 197 -0.46 -6.23 -3.90
C ALA A 197 0.97 -5.87 -3.44
N ALA A 198 1.22 -6.01 -2.14
CA ALA A 198 2.57 -6.05 -1.59
C ALA A 198 3.11 -7.49 -1.59
N GLY A 199 4.04 -7.79 -0.68
CA GLY A 199 4.59 -9.13 -0.51
C GLY A 199 5.77 -9.45 -1.43
N SER A 200 6.31 -10.65 -1.25
CA SER A 200 7.59 -11.08 -1.80
C SER A 200 7.63 -11.16 -3.32
N ARG A 201 6.49 -11.39 -3.98
CA ARG A 201 6.40 -11.42 -5.46
C ARG A 201 6.51 -10.04 -6.10
N VAL A 202 6.03 -8.99 -5.40
CA VAL A 202 5.82 -7.66 -5.99
C VAL A 202 6.86 -6.65 -5.53
N LEU A 203 7.24 -6.67 -4.25
CA LEU A 203 8.16 -5.68 -3.67
C LEU A 203 9.55 -5.63 -4.32
N PRO A 204 10.16 -6.74 -4.75
CA PRO A 204 11.44 -6.71 -5.46
C PRO A 204 11.41 -5.97 -6.81
N LEU A 205 10.22 -5.68 -7.35
CA LEU A 205 10.01 -5.06 -8.66
C LEU A 205 9.64 -3.57 -8.58
N ARG A 206 9.69 -2.94 -7.38
CA ARG A 206 9.29 -1.54 -7.16
C ARG A 206 9.98 -0.52 -8.07
N SER A 207 11.20 -0.80 -8.53
CA SER A 207 11.94 0.07 -9.43
C SER A 207 11.88 -0.38 -10.90
N ASN A 208 11.03 -1.36 -11.23
CA ASN A 208 10.83 -1.91 -12.56
C ASN A 208 9.35 -1.86 -12.93
N ILE A 209 8.90 -0.71 -13.43
CA ILE A 209 7.48 -0.47 -13.75
C ILE A 209 6.91 -1.49 -14.76
N PRO A 210 7.61 -1.85 -15.84
CA PRO A 210 7.16 -2.92 -16.73
C PRO A 210 6.86 -4.24 -16.02
N GLU A 211 7.76 -4.71 -15.15
CA GLU A 211 7.60 -5.99 -14.48
C GLU A 211 6.55 -5.94 -13.36
N ILE A 212 6.53 -4.87 -12.55
CA ILE A 212 5.54 -4.74 -11.48
C ILE A 212 4.13 -4.55 -12.03
N SER A 213 3.98 -4.01 -13.25
CA SER A 213 2.68 -3.80 -13.89
C SER A 213 1.93 -5.12 -14.15
N LYS A 214 2.63 -6.25 -14.25
CA LYS A 214 2.04 -7.58 -14.44
C LYS A 214 1.12 -8.01 -13.29
N PHE A 215 1.26 -7.40 -12.12
CA PHE A 215 0.49 -7.69 -10.91
C PHE A 215 -0.68 -6.72 -10.69
N VAL A 216 -0.85 -5.73 -11.57
CA VAL A 216 -1.92 -4.73 -11.46
C VAL A 216 -3.27 -5.43 -11.60
N PHE A 217 -4.13 -5.25 -10.60
CA PHE A 217 -5.44 -5.89 -10.43
C PHE A 217 -5.44 -7.42 -10.41
N GLU A 218 -4.29 -8.10 -10.23
CA GLU A 218 -4.21 -9.57 -10.22
C GLU A 218 -5.19 -10.20 -9.22
N ARG A 219 -5.39 -9.56 -8.06
CA ARG A 219 -6.30 -10.06 -7.01
C ARG A 219 -7.79 -9.91 -7.35
N ILE A 220 -8.12 -9.02 -8.28
CA ILE A 220 -9.50 -8.73 -8.70
C ILE A 220 -9.83 -9.50 -9.99
N ASP A 221 -8.94 -9.44 -10.97
CA ASP A 221 -9.07 -10.10 -12.27
C ASP A 221 -7.68 -10.51 -12.77
N GLU A 222 -7.34 -11.79 -12.64
CA GLU A 222 -6.07 -12.37 -13.08
C GLU A 222 -5.83 -12.20 -14.60
N THR A 223 -6.87 -11.93 -15.37
CA THR A 223 -6.77 -11.70 -16.82
C THR A 223 -6.51 -10.23 -17.18
N TYR A 224 -6.62 -9.31 -16.20
CA TYR A 224 -6.53 -7.86 -16.45
C TYR A 224 -5.25 -7.47 -17.17
N TYR A 225 -4.08 -7.93 -16.72
CA TYR A 225 -2.80 -7.59 -17.37
C TYR A 225 -2.79 -7.95 -18.86
N LYS A 226 -3.21 -9.18 -19.20
CA LYS A 226 -3.25 -9.67 -20.59
C LYS A 226 -4.23 -8.88 -21.46
N ARG A 227 -5.28 -8.33 -20.85
CA ARG A 227 -6.26 -7.47 -21.52
C ARG A 227 -5.71 -6.05 -21.69
N ALA A 228 -5.22 -5.44 -20.62
CA ALA A 228 -4.76 -4.05 -20.59
C ALA A 228 -3.52 -3.80 -21.44
N ILE A 229 -2.57 -4.74 -21.49
CA ILE A 229 -1.34 -4.56 -22.29
C ILE A 229 -1.62 -4.42 -23.80
N LYS A 230 -2.75 -4.96 -24.29
CA LYS A 230 -3.18 -4.81 -25.69
C LYS A 230 -3.75 -3.43 -26.01
N HIS A 231 -4.03 -2.63 -24.99
CA HIS A 231 -4.55 -1.27 -25.08
C HIS A 231 -3.57 -0.25 -24.48
N GLN A 232 -2.28 -0.61 -24.40
CA GLN A 232 -1.27 0.23 -23.76
C GLN A 232 -1.10 1.57 -24.49
N GLU A 233 -1.17 1.54 -25.82
CA GLU A 233 -0.97 2.72 -26.68
C GLU A 233 -2.26 3.52 -26.84
N GLU A 234 -3.37 2.87 -27.19
CA GLU A 234 -4.69 3.50 -27.40
C GLU A 234 -5.28 4.03 -26.09
N GLY A 235 -5.00 3.32 -25.01
CA GLY A 235 -5.41 3.64 -23.66
C GLY A 235 -6.70 2.96 -23.21
N SER A 236 -6.99 3.11 -21.93
CA SER A 236 -8.17 2.51 -21.31
C SER A 236 -8.76 3.34 -20.16
N LEU A 237 -9.96 2.94 -19.75
CA LEU A 237 -10.72 3.51 -18.66
C LEU A 237 -11.01 2.44 -17.58
N ILE A 238 -11.00 2.85 -16.32
CA ILE A 238 -11.49 2.07 -15.18
C ILE A 238 -12.71 2.74 -14.58
N VAL A 239 -13.72 1.95 -14.20
CA VAL A 239 -14.90 2.40 -13.47
C VAL A 239 -14.90 1.78 -12.07
N GLY A 240 -15.13 2.57 -11.03
CA GLY A 240 -15.10 2.11 -9.64
C GLY A 240 -16.24 2.66 -8.77
N GLY A 241 -16.45 2.03 -7.63
CA GLY A 241 -17.42 2.46 -6.63
C GLY A 241 -16.92 3.59 -5.72
N SER A 242 -17.37 3.58 -4.48
CA SER A 242 -16.94 4.49 -3.41
C SER A 242 -15.64 4.03 -2.76
N ASN A 243 -14.90 4.97 -2.16
CA ASN A 243 -13.65 4.70 -1.43
C ASN A 243 -12.56 3.99 -2.26
N TYR A 244 -12.53 4.25 -3.57
CA TYR A 244 -11.59 3.63 -4.50
C TYR A 244 -10.14 4.08 -4.23
N GLY A 245 -9.24 3.10 -4.09
CA GLY A 245 -7.83 3.30 -3.80
C GLY A 245 -7.51 3.48 -2.31
N GLN A 246 -8.31 2.91 -1.41
CA GLN A 246 -8.07 3.03 0.03
C GLN A 246 -6.80 2.33 0.53
N GLY A 247 -6.35 2.68 1.73
CA GLY A 247 -5.24 2.00 2.40
C GLY A 247 -3.87 2.64 2.14
N SER A 248 -2.92 1.90 1.57
CA SER A 248 -1.51 2.32 1.50
C SER A 248 -1.28 3.44 0.49
N SER A 249 -0.34 4.35 0.78
CA SER A 249 0.05 5.49 -0.07
C SER A 249 0.84 5.13 -1.34
N ARG A 250 0.87 3.85 -1.73
CA ARG A 250 1.74 3.35 -2.80
C ARG A 250 1.38 4.01 -4.13
N GLU A 251 2.33 4.78 -4.65
CA GLU A 251 2.22 5.41 -5.96
C GLU A 251 2.19 4.39 -7.11
N HIS A 252 2.70 3.16 -6.87
CA HIS A 252 2.65 2.07 -7.86
C HIS A 252 1.24 1.65 -8.25
N ALA A 253 0.27 1.84 -7.35
CA ALA A 253 -1.14 1.64 -7.66
C ALA A 253 -1.69 2.65 -8.68
N ALA A 254 -0.94 3.72 -9.02
CA ALA A 254 -1.27 4.65 -10.09
C ALA A 254 -0.32 4.51 -11.30
N ILE A 255 0.99 4.46 -11.08
CA ILE A 255 1.96 4.34 -12.19
C ILE A 255 1.86 2.99 -12.94
N GLY A 256 1.47 1.91 -12.24
CA GLY A 256 1.26 0.59 -12.83
C GLY A 256 0.10 0.61 -13.83
N PRO A 257 -1.11 1.03 -13.41
CA PRO A 257 -2.21 1.29 -14.34
C PRO A 257 -1.84 2.27 -15.46
N ARG A 258 -1.12 3.36 -15.16
CA ARG A 258 -0.69 4.33 -16.19
C ARG A 258 0.21 3.69 -17.24
N TYR A 259 1.12 2.81 -16.82
CA TYR A 259 2.00 2.05 -17.71
C TYR A 259 1.19 1.09 -18.59
N LEU A 260 0.11 0.49 -18.09
CA LEU A 260 -0.80 -0.37 -18.86
C LEU A 260 -1.81 0.42 -19.73
N GLY A 261 -1.60 1.72 -19.93
CA GLY A 261 -2.43 2.55 -20.81
C GLY A 261 -3.65 3.18 -20.14
N VAL A 262 -3.88 3.02 -18.84
CA VAL A 262 -5.03 3.69 -18.18
C VAL A 262 -4.85 5.21 -18.29
N LYS A 263 -5.82 5.89 -18.91
CA LYS A 263 -5.84 7.35 -19.10
C LYS A 263 -6.83 8.04 -18.18
N MET A 264 -7.88 7.33 -17.78
CA MET A 264 -8.98 7.88 -17.00
C MET A 264 -9.47 6.86 -15.98
N VAL A 265 -9.92 7.35 -14.82
CA VAL A 265 -10.59 6.54 -13.81
C VAL A 265 -11.84 7.32 -13.37
N ILE A 266 -13.02 6.71 -13.46
CA ILE A 266 -14.30 7.31 -13.06
C ILE A 266 -14.86 6.53 -11.89
N VAL A 267 -15.16 7.20 -10.78
CA VAL A 267 -15.63 6.52 -9.57
C VAL A 267 -16.77 7.28 -8.89
N LYS A 268 -17.43 6.65 -7.90
CA LYS A 268 -18.33 7.40 -7.01
C LYS A 268 -17.54 8.31 -6.06
N ARG A 269 -16.46 7.79 -5.46
CA ARG A 269 -15.58 8.56 -4.57
C ARG A 269 -14.18 7.96 -4.49
N PHE A 270 -13.15 8.79 -4.51
CA PHE A 270 -11.76 8.38 -4.31
C PHE A 270 -11.32 8.43 -2.84
N ALA A 271 -10.36 7.57 -2.48
CA ALA A 271 -9.50 7.81 -1.34
C ALA A 271 -8.45 8.89 -1.66
N ARG A 272 -8.24 9.83 -0.73
CA ARG A 272 -7.48 11.08 -0.94
C ARG A 272 -6.08 10.90 -1.53
N ILE A 273 -5.28 9.97 -0.99
CA ILE A 273 -3.88 9.79 -1.42
C ILE A 273 -3.82 9.16 -2.81
N HIS A 274 -4.67 8.18 -3.08
CA HIS A 274 -4.71 7.54 -4.39
C HIS A 274 -5.15 8.52 -5.48
N TRP A 275 -6.15 9.35 -5.21
CA TRP A 275 -6.55 10.45 -6.10
C TRP A 275 -5.37 11.34 -6.50
N GLN A 276 -4.55 11.77 -5.53
CA GLN A 276 -3.36 12.57 -5.81
C GLN A 276 -2.32 11.79 -6.64
N ASN A 277 -2.14 10.50 -6.39
CA ASN A 277 -1.20 9.67 -7.15
C ASN A 277 -1.64 9.49 -8.62
N LEU A 278 -2.95 9.35 -8.89
CA LEU A 278 -3.47 9.30 -10.26
C LEU A 278 -3.07 10.57 -11.03
N ILE A 279 -3.27 11.74 -10.41
CA ILE A 279 -2.90 13.04 -10.97
C ILE A 279 -1.40 13.10 -11.24
N ASN A 280 -0.56 12.70 -10.28
CA ASN A 280 0.89 12.76 -10.41
C ASN A 280 1.43 12.03 -11.67
N PHE A 281 0.73 10.99 -12.16
CA PHE A 281 1.09 10.24 -13.36
C PHE A 281 0.17 10.49 -14.57
N GLY A 282 -0.64 11.55 -14.53
CA GLY A 282 -1.46 11.97 -15.66
C GLY A 282 -2.66 11.08 -15.97
N ILE A 283 -3.14 10.31 -14.99
CA ILE A 283 -4.44 9.64 -15.09
C ILE A 283 -5.50 10.64 -14.64
N LEU A 284 -6.49 10.95 -15.49
CA LEU A 284 -7.57 11.87 -15.18
C LEU A 284 -8.56 11.21 -14.20
N PRO A 285 -8.67 11.69 -12.94
CA PRO A 285 -9.65 11.17 -12.00
C PRO A 285 -10.96 11.96 -12.10
N LEU A 286 -12.06 11.26 -12.37
CA LEU A 286 -13.40 11.85 -12.44
C LEU A 286 -14.32 11.19 -11.42
N THR A 287 -15.28 11.95 -10.91
CA THR A 287 -16.38 11.46 -10.09
C THR A 287 -17.71 11.60 -10.81
N PHE A 288 -18.60 10.63 -10.66
CA PHE A 288 -19.96 10.75 -11.17
C PHE A 288 -20.69 11.92 -10.49
N ILE A 289 -21.40 12.75 -11.26
CA ILE A 289 -22.34 13.73 -10.69
C ILE A 289 -23.59 13.00 -10.17
N ASP A 290 -24.11 12.03 -10.93
CA ASP A 290 -25.13 11.08 -10.49
C ASP A 290 -24.49 9.72 -10.16
N PRO A 291 -24.36 9.34 -8.87
CA PRO A 291 -23.77 8.05 -8.48
C PRO A 291 -24.47 6.82 -9.05
N ASP A 292 -25.73 6.93 -9.50
CA ASP A 292 -26.48 5.81 -10.10
C ASP A 292 -25.99 5.48 -11.51
N ASP A 293 -25.32 6.41 -12.19
CA ASP A 293 -24.71 6.17 -13.49
C ASP A 293 -23.59 5.11 -13.44
N PHE A 294 -22.99 4.90 -12.27
CA PHE A 294 -22.07 3.79 -12.02
C PHE A 294 -22.68 2.44 -12.42
N VAL A 295 -23.96 2.19 -12.13
CA VAL A 295 -24.62 0.92 -12.46
C VAL A 295 -24.80 0.77 -13.97
N ARG A 296 -24.92 1.88 -14.69
CA ARG A 296 -25.30 1.93 -16.11
C ARG A 296 -24.12 1.77 -17.07
N ILE A 297 -22.88 1.97 -16.62
CA ILE A 297 -21.66 1.72 -17.42
C ILE A 297 -21.16 0.30 -17.15
N ASN A 298 -20.90 -0.50 -18.18
CA ASN A 298 -20.41 -1.87 -18.05
C ASN A 298 -18.95 -1.99 -18.48
N GLN A 299 -18.26 -3.02 -17.97
CA GLN A 299 -16.99 -3.43 -18.55
C GLN A 299 -17.20 -3.83 -20.01
N GLY A 300 -16.32 -3.34 -20.90
CA GLY A 300 -16.42 -3.50 -22.35
C GLY A 300 -17.13 -2.36 -23.08
N ASP A 301 -17.84 -1.47 -22.37
CA ASP A 301 -18.39 -0.26 -23.00
C ASP A 301 -17.25 0.65 -23.50
N VAL A 302 -17.50 1.39 -24.57
CA VAL A 302 -16.56 2.38 -25.12
C VAL A 302 -17.03 3.78 -24.76
N ILE A 303 -16.18 4.54 -24.07
CA ILE A 303 -16.45 5.89 -23.61
C ILE A 303 -15.60 6.88 -24.40
N SER A 304 -16.24 7.88 -25.00
CA SER A 304 -15.59 8.94 -25.77
C SER A 304 -15.77 10.31 -25.13
N VAL A 305 -14.80 11.19 -25.40
CA VAL A 305 -14.84 12.61 -25.04
C VAL A 305 -13.97 13.40 -26.02
N SER A 306 -14.44 14.60 -26.39
CA SER A 306 -13.75 15.53 -27.29
C SER A 306 -13.55 16.89 -26.62
N ASN A 307 -12.62 17.71 -27.14
CA ASN A 307 -12.23 19.00 -26.57
C ASN A 307 -11.79 18.91 -25.10
N LEU A 308 -11.28 17.75 -24.70
CA LEU A 308 -11.05 17.39 -23.30
C LEU A 308 -10.12 18.38 -22.61
N ARG A 309 -9.06 18.85 -23.30
CA ARG A 309 -8.10 19.79 -22.72
C ARG A 309 -8.76 21.10 -22.35
N SER A 310 -9.56 21.67 -23.26
CA SER A 310 -10.31 22.90 -23.02
C SER A 310 -11.34 22.74 -21.90
N VAL A 311 -12.05 21.61 -21.87
CA VAL A 311 -13.06 21.30 -20.85
C VAL A 311 -12.45 21.29 -19.45
N ILE A 312 -11.33 20.62 -19.25
CA ILE A 312 -10.69 20.55 -17.91
C ILE A 312 -9.96 21.84 -17.51
N GLN A 313 -9.61 22.70 -18.46
CA GLN A 313 -9.00 24.00 -18.20
C GLN A 313 -10.02 25.04 -17.77
N ASN A 314 -11.20 25.03 -18.40
CA ASN A 314 -12.20 26.08 -18.25
C ASN A 314 -13.38 25.68 -17.34
N GLY A 315 -13.45 24.42 -16.93
CA GLY A 315 -14.56 23.90 -16.15
C GLY A 315 -14.15 22.72 -15.28
N LYS A 316 -15.12 22.24 -14.50
CA LYS A 316 -14.98 21.05 -13.66
C LYS A 316 -15.78 19.87 -14.18
N LYS A 317 -16.80 20.12 -15.01
CA LYS A 317 -17.70 19.09 -15.54
C LYS A 317 -17.14 18.53 -16.84
N VAL A 318 -17.20 17.21 -16.98
CA VAL A 318 -16.77 16.48 -18.17
C VAL A 318 -17.92 15.56 -18.59
N SER A 319 -18.53 15.88 -19.74
CA SER A 319 -19.56 15.05 -20.38
C SER A 319 -18.89 13.90 -21.14
N LEU A 320 -19.29 12.68 -20.84
CA LEU A 320 -18.74 11.46 -21.43
C LEU A 320 -19.82 10.73 -22.23
N VAL A 321 -19.53 10.37 -23.47
CA VAL A 321 -20.47 9.64 -24.33
C VAL A 321 -20.12 8.16 -24.32
N ASN A 322 -21.08 7.31 -23.95
CA ASN A 322 -20.95 5.87 -24.09
C ASN A 322 -21.46 5.45 -25.47
N GLU A 323 -20.53 5.22 -26.38
CA GLU A 323 -20.79 4.87 -27.78
C GLU A 323 -21.54 3.53 -27.90
N THR A 324 -21.28 2.59 -26.99
CA THR A 324 -21.93 1.27 -26.98
C THR A 324 -23.43 1.36 -26.69
N LYS A 325 -23.84 2.38 -25.93
CA LYS A 325 -25.23 2.54 -25.45
C LYS A 325 -25.92 3.80 -25.96
N ASN A 326 -25.20 4.62 -26.73
CA ASN A 326 -25.64 5.94 -27.18
C ASN A 326 -26.21 6.79 -26.02
N LYS A 327 -25.48 6.85 -24.89
CA LYS A 327 -25.89 7.56 -23.69
C LYS A 327 -24.77 8.45 -23.14
N THR A 328 -25.13 9.67 -22.75
CA THR A 328 -24.21 10.62 -22.13
C THR A 328 -24.28 10.56 -20.61
N TYR A 329 -23.13 10.67 -19.97
CA TYR A 329 -22.96 10.68 -18.53
C TYR A 329 -22.20 11.94 -18.11
N GLU A 330 -22.67 12.59 -17.06
CA GLU A 330 -22.04 13.79 -16.52
C GLU A 330 -21.11 13.41 -15.36
N THR A 331 -19.86 13.84 -15.47
CA THR A 331 -18.84 13.63 -14.44
C THR A 331 -18.18 14.94 -14.06
N GLU A 332 -17.42 14.95 -12.99
CA GLU A 332 -16.67 16.13 -12.57
C GLU A 332 -15.28 15.82 -12.03
N HIS A 333 -14.44 16.84 -11.97
CA HIS A 333 -13.19 16.82 -11.24
C HIS A 333 -13.07 18.01 -10.27
N VAL A 334 -12.30 17.83 -9.20
CA VAL A 334 -11.98 18.87 -8.21
C VAL A 334 -10.51 19.26 -8.23
N LEU A 335 -9.86 19.13 -9.39
CA LEU A 335 -8.47 19.52 -9.61
C LEU A 335 -8.24 21.02 -9.35
N SER A 336 -7.13 21.35 -8.71
CA SER A 336 -6.59 22.72 -8.68
C SER A 336 -5.94 23.08 -10.02
N GLU A 337 -5.67 24.37 -10.26
CA GLU A 337 -5.00 24.85 -11.49
C GLU A 337 -3.68 24.11 -11.76
N ARG A 338 -2.86 23.94 -10.72
CA ARG A 338 -1.60 23.18 -10.82
C ARG A 338 -1.85 21.70 -11.18
N GLN A 339 -2.89 21.09 -10.65
CA GLN A 339 -3.23 19.70 -10.96
C GLN A 339 -3.77 19.56 -12.38
N VAL A 340 -4.52 20.55 -12.89
CA VAL A 340 -4.90 20.62 -14.30
C VAL A 340 -3.66 20.69 -15.19
N GLU A 341 -2.67 21.54 -14.86
CA GLU A 341 -1.42 21.60 -15.61
C GLU A 341 -0.67 20.25 -15.63
N ILE A 342 -0.59 19.59 -14.46
CA ILE A 342 0.00 18.25 -14.32
C ILE A 342 -0.68 17.24 -15.25
N ILE A 343 -2.01 17.21 -15.28
CA ILE A 343 -2.78 16.32 -16.15
C ILE A 343 -2.51 16.63 -17.62
N LEU A 344 -2.56 17.91 -18.01
CA LEU A 344 -2.40 18.34 -19.40
C LEU A 344 -1.02 17.99 -19.97
N ILE A 345 0.03 18.16 -19.17
CA ILE A 345 1.41 17.82 -19.57
C ILE A 345 1.74 16.34 -19.35
N GLY A 346 0.81 15.56 -18.78
CA GLY A 346 0.87 14.11 -18.66
C GLY A 346 1.50 13.58 -17.37
N SER A 347 2.18 14.40 -16.57
CA SER A 347 2.66 14.02 -15.23
C SER A 347 3.26 15.19 -14.46
N LEU A 348 3.36 15.03 -13.13
CA LEU A 348 4.10 15.96 -12.26
C LEU A 348 5.58 16.00 -12.63
N ILE A 349 6.15 14.84 -13.04
CA ILE A 349 7.55 14.75 -13.46
C ILE A 349 7.80 15.62 -14.70
N ASN A 350 6.88 15.63 -15.67
CA ASN A 350 7.00 16.46 -16.85
C ASN A 350 6.89 17.95 -16.51
N LEU A 351 5.97 18.32 -15.61
CA LEU A 351 5.84 19.69 -15.15
C LEU A 351 7.14 20.20 -14.50
N VAL A 352 7.71 19.42 -13.57
CA VAL A 352 8.97 19.78 -12.91
C VAL A 352 10.13 19.85 -13.92
N LYS A 353 10.18 18.95 -14.90
CA LYS A 353 11.18 19.00 -15.98
C LYS A 353 11.05 20.27 -16.82
N LYS A 354 9.84 20.71 -17.13
CA LYS A 354 9.57 21.95 -17.87
C LYS A 354 10.05 23.16 -17.06
N GLN A 355 9.61 23.28 -15.81
CA GLN A 355 10.02 24.37 -14.89
C GLN A 355 11.54 24.45 -14.71
N ASN A 356 12.23 23.30 -14.59
CA ASN A 356 13.69 23.28 -14.45
C ASN A 356 14.44 23.64 -15.74
N LYS A 357 13.82 23.50 -16.92
CA LYS A 357 14.39 24.00 -18.18
C LYS A 357 14.19 25.50 -18.29
N ASP A 358 13.03 26.01 -17.89
CA ASP A 358 12.69 27.43 -17.96
C ASP A 358 13.50 28.27 -16.93
N ASN A 359 13.99 27.65 -15.85
CA ASN A 359 14.82 28.27 -14.82
C ASN A 359 16.34 28.22 -15.09
N LYS A 360 16.78 27.61 -16.20
CA LYS A 360 18.18 27.55 -16.63
C LYS A 360 18.38 28.43 -17.85
#